data_AF-A0A9W9ZWG6-F1
#
_entry.id   AF-A0A9W9ZWG6-F1
#
_cell.length_a   1.000
_cell.length_b   1.000
_cell.length_c   1.000
_cell.angle_alpha   90.00
_cell.angle_beta   90.00
_cell.angle_gamma   90.00
#
_symmetry.space_group_name_H-M   'P 1'
#
loop_
_entity.id
_entity.type
_entity.pdbx_description
1 polymer ?
#
loop_
_entity_poly.entity_id
_entity_poly.type
_entity_poly.pdbx_seq_one_letter_code
_entity_poly.pdbx_strand_id
1 'polypeptide(L)'
;MELLGTRVVRGRDWRWGNQDGGEGCVGTVVQIGQDKKSPVVAQLVWIQWDCGTKENYRAGVDGKHDLRVFESTNGDIHDISHHFERIDKSQGKGVSVGARQGSIKLEARGIFKGAKVVSGPDWECKESDGGSEMEGEVSEITGWNDESKNDAVRVAWKKGPRENIYRLGKNGKVDLKCTVPVVGGFYYRDHIPLLMVEFKKSQSGFTTGDKVSVQQLTTEKLQGLSAGHGGWNADMEKFIGKVGVVQDFTANGDVLVEYPDRRWRYNPTVLTKIQEFKRGDEVIIKSDKKLVKELQTEHGGWNETMISILGRTGKVLEVDGNGNLVTLVEGDRWMLNPAAVTYVTEPEPGQSQGSSDASSEDPLGLGLFGLFGDLLMRQASGQGGNLSLVNAAKNNQLSRVREILDANPEMIDEIQGGHTALHIACHEGHCDVIRELLDRGASINALGCGKAPR
;
A
#
# COMPACT_ATOMS: atom_id res chain seq x y z
N MET A 1 -2.70 14.84 13.54
CA MET A 1 -2.06 15.58 12.44
C MET A 1 -2.74 15.12 11.17
N GLU A 2 -3.31 16.04 10.41
CA GLU A 2 -3.84 15.72 9.08
C GLU A 2 -2.63 15.51 8.16
N LEU A 3 -2.47 14.28 7.66
CA LEU A 3 -1.32 13.89 6.84
C LEU A 3 -1.33 14.58 5.46
N LEU A 4 -2.52 14.85 4.92
CA LEU A 4 -2.68 15.61 3.68
C LEU A 4 -2.21 17.05 3.89
N GLY A 5 -1.50 17.59 2.90
CA GLY A 5 -0.91 18.92 2.94
C GLY A 5 0.40 19.02 3.71
N THR A 6 0.80 17.96 4.42
CA THR A 6 2.07 17.96 5.15
C THR A 6 3.25 18.16 4.20
N ARG A 7 4.14 19.09 4.54
CA ARG A 7 5.38 19.34 3.81
C ARG A 7 6.41 18.28 4.20
N VAL A 8 7.14 17.76 3.23
CA VAL A 8 8.05 16.62 3.44
C VAL A 8 9.37 16.79 2.70
N VAL A 9 10.40 16.08 3.19
CA VAL A 9 11.70 15.89 2.53
C VAL A 9 12.04 14.40 2.48
N ARG A 10 13.06 14.02 1.71
CA ARG A 10 13.51 12.63 1.63
C ARG A 10 13.88 12.02 2.99
N GLY A 11 13.50 10.77 3.17
CA GLY A 11 13.65 9.95 4.36
C GLY A 11 14.94 9.14 4.38
N ARG A 12 15.08 8.27 5.38
CA ARG A 12 16.30 7.47 5.61
C ARG A 12 16.42 6.29 4.63
N ASP A 13 15.29 5.77 4.17
CA ASP A 13 15.22 4.60 3.29
C ASP A 13 15.08 5.00 1.80
N TRP A 14 15.26 6.27 1.49
CA TRP A 14 15.14 6.83 0.14
C TRP A 14 16.09 6.15 -0.84
N ARG A 15 15.54 5.71 -1.98
CA ARG A 15 16.26 5.01 -3.06
C ARG A 15 15.89 5.49 -4.46
N TRP A 16 15.23 6.64 -4.56
CA TRP A 16 14.52 7.08 -5.76
C TRP A 16 15.31 8.15 -6.54
N GLY A 17 16.64 8.15 -6.43
CA GLY A 17 17.50 9.11 -7.09
C GLY A 17 17.15 10.56 -6.72
N ASN A 18 16.93 11.40 -7.73
CA ASN A 18 16.58 12.82 -7.58
C ASN A 18 15.14 13.12 -8.04
N GLN A 19 14.21 12.19 -7.87
CA GLN A 19 12.79 12.44 -8.17
C GLN A 19 12.22 13.64 -7.40
N ASP A 20 12.75 13.93 -6.21
CA ASP A 20 12.43 15.08 -5.38
C ASP A 20 13.14 16.39 -5.79
N GLY A 21 14.09 16.33 -6.73
CA GLY A 21 14.93 17.46 -7.13
C GLY A 21 16.27 17.56 -6.39
N GLY A 22 16.59 16.63 -5.48
CA GLY A 22 17.84 16.62 -4.72
C GLY A 22 17.64 16.66 -3.21
N GLU A 23 18.69 16.35 -2.44
CA GLU A 23 18.59 16.35 -0.98
C GLU A 23 18.28 17.76 -0.44
N GLY A 24 17.28 17.84 0.44
CA GLY A 24 16.76 19.11 0.95
C GLY A 24 15.62 19.70 0.14
N CYS A 25 15.29 19.17 -1.04
CA CYS A 25 14.11 19.60 -1.77
C CYS A 25 12.81 19.18 -1.07
N VAL A 26 11.85 20.10 -1.03
CA VAL A 26 10.59 19.93 -0.30
C VAL A 26 9.46 19.53 -1.26
N GLY A 27 8.54 18.73 -0.76
CA GLY A 27 7.28 18.39 -1.43
C GLY A 27 6.10 18.40 -0.48
N THR A 28 4.92 18.13 -1.01
CA THR A 28 3.65 18.12 -0.26
C THR A 28 2.98 16.76 -0.39
N VAL A 29 2.46 16.22 0.71
CA VAL A 29 1.59 15.04 0.69
C VAL A 29 0.24 15.42 0.08
N VAL A 30 -0.07 14.87 -1.09
CA VAL A 30 -1.32 15.19 -1.84
C VAL A 30 -2.34 14.07 -1.82
N GLN A 31 -1.92 12.85 -1.51
CA GLN A 31 -2.81 11.69 -1.43
C GLN A 31 -2.22 10.62 -0.50
N ILE A 32 -3.09 9.87 0.18
CA ILE A 32 -2.71 8.76 1.06
C ILE A 32 -3.39 7.50 0.52
N GLY A 33 -2.64 6.41 0.40
CA GLY A 33 -3.22 5.08 0.30
C GLY A 33 -4.11 4.85 -0.92
N GLN A 34 -3.52 4.86 -2.12
CA GLN A 34 -4.16 4.42 -3.37
C GLN A 34 -3.10 4.32 -4.46
N ASP A 35 -2.90 3.16 -5.06
CA ASP A 35 -2.41 3.07 -6.45
C ASP A 35 -3.60 2.53 -7.25
N LYS A 36 -3.95 3.16 -8.38
CA LYS A 36 -5.04 2.67 -9.24
C LYS A 36 -4.79 1.23 -9.71
N LYS A 37 -3.55 0.74 -9.62
CA LYS A 37 -3.14 -0.62 -9.97
C LYS A 37 -2.97 -1.56 -8.78
N SER A 38 -2.98 -1.05 -7.54
CA SER A 38 -2.80 -1.88 -6.34
C SER A 38 -4.02 -1.80 -5.44
N PRO A 39 -4.69 -2.93 -5.16
CA PRO A 39 -5.91 -2.93 -4.36
C PRO A 39 -5.65 -2.62 -2.87
N VAL A 40 -4.41 -2.74 -2.39
CA VAL A 40 -4.07 -2.51 -0.98
C VAL A 40 -3.87 -1.01 -0.72
N VAL A 41 -4.55 -0.48 0.31
CA VAL A 41 -4.17 0.78 0.96
C VAL A 41 -2.84 0.55 1.67
N ALA A 42 -1.76 0.49 0.90
CA ALA A 42 -0.43 0.39 1.45
C ALA A 42 -0.14 1.68 2.23
N GLN A 43 0.81 1.63 3.17
CA GLN A 43 1.39 2.81 3.84
C GLN A 43 2.21 3.63 2.83
N LEU A 44 1.59 3.98 1.71
CA LEU A 44 2.10 4.75 0.60
C LEU A 44 1.42 6.10 0.62
N VAL A 45 2.20 7.11 0.30
CA VAL A 45 1.72 8.48 0.13
C VAL A 45 2.18 8.99 -1.22
N TRP A 46 1.35 9.79 -1.88
CA TRP A 46 1.74 10.52 -3.06
C TRP A 46 2.25 11.89 -2.66
N ILE A 47 3.43 12.21 -3.16
CA ILE A 47 4.06 13.50 -2.95
C ILE A 47 4.04 14.26 -4.26
N GLN A 48 3.53 15.49 -4.20
CA GLN A 48 3.78 16.49 -5.22
C GLN A 48 5.02 17.28 -4.80
N TRP A 49 6.14 17.02 -5.44
CA TRP A 49 7.38 17.76 -5.22
C TRP A 49 7.26 19.16 -5.80
N ASP A 50 7.92 20.13 -5.16
CA ASP A 50 7.91 21.53 -5.60
C ASP A 50 8.48 21.69 -7.02
N CYS A 51 9.40 20.83 -7.43
CA CYS A 51 9.95 20.78 -8.79
C CYS A 51 8.94 20.30 -9.85
N GLY A 52 7.76 19.81 -9.44
CA GLY A 52 6.66 19.37 -10.29
C GLY A 52 6.51 17.86 -10.42
N THR A 53 7.50 17.06 -10.01
CA THR A 53 7.40 15.59 -10.01
C THR A 53 6.32 15.12 -9.05
N LYS A 54 5.47 14.17 -9.47
CA LYS A 54 4.45 13.54 -8.64
C LYS A 54 4.65 12.03 -8.63
N GLU A 55 4.95 11.47 -7.46
CA GLU A 55 5.22 10.03 -7.31
C GLU A 55 4.77 9.53 -5.93
N ASN A 56 4.73 8.22 -5.75
CA ASN A 56 4.36 7.57 -4.49
C ASN A 56 5.56 6.97 -3.73
N TYR A 57 5.50 7.01 -2.41
CA TYR A 57 6.62 6.67 -1.54
C TYR A 57 6.17 5.92 -0.28
N ARG A 58 7.09 5.14 0.32
CA ARG A 58 6.81 4.37 1.54
C ARG A 58 6.85 5.26 2.77
N ALA A 59 5.76 5.22 3.53
CA ALA A 59 5.58 5.89 4.81
C ALA A 59 5.29 4.87 5.91
N GLY A 60 6.15 3.83 6.00
CA GLY A 60 6.09 2.79 7.03
C GLY A 60 5.93 1.34 6.52
N VAL A 61 5.82 1.13 5.20
CA VAL A 61 5.76 -0.22 4.60
C VAL A 61 7.01 -1.02 5.00
N ASP A 62 6.84 -2.16 5.67
CA ASP A 62 7.93 -3.02 6.18
C ASP A 62 8.96 -2.25 7.04
N GLY A 63 8.52 -1.22 7.77
CA GLY A 63 9.39 -0.36 8.58
C GLY A 63 10.28 0.59 7.76
N LYS A 64 10.00 0.73 6.47
CA LYS A 64 10.72 1.62 5.54
C LYS A 64 10.06 2.99 5.46
N HIS A 65 10.89 4.03 5.61
CA HIS A 65 10.45 5.43 5.61
C HIS A 65 11.26 6.22 4.58
N ASP A 66 10.64 6.42 3.42
CA ASP A 66 11.19 7.20 2.32
C ASP A 66 11.03 8.71 2.54
N LEU A 67 10.31 9.14 3.58
CA LEU A 67 9.96 10.55 3.80
C LEU A 67 10.07 10.95 5.26
N ARG A 68 10.33 12.24 5.49
CA ARG A 68 10.29 12.92 6.79
C ARG A 68 9.35 14.11 6.72
N VAL A 69 8.67 14.41 7.81
CA VAL A 69 7.86 15.61 7.98
C VAL A 69 8.81 16.81 8.07
N PHE A 70 8.72 17.71 7.10
CA PHE A 70 9.54 18.90 7.07
C PHE A 70 8.92 19.98 7.95
N GLU A 71 9.72 20.46 8.90
CA GLU A 71 9.45 21.67 9.64
C GLU A 71 10.75 22.49 9.64
N SER A 72 10.66 23.76 9.27
CA SER A 72 11.81 24.64 9.33
C SER A 72 12.15 24.87 10.80
N THR A 73 13.36 24.51 11.21
CA THR A 73 13.82 24.86 12.55
C THR A 73 14.05 26.37 12.60
N ASN A 74 13.52 27.05 13.62
CA ASN A 74 13.72 28.48 13.84
C ASN A 74 15.16 28.74 14.28
N GLY A 75 16.15 28.53 13.40
CA GLY A 75 17.56 28.78 13.67
C GLY A 75 18.12 28.01 14.88
N ASP A 76 19.41 28.18 15.13
CA ASP A 76 20.07 27.59 16.31
C ASP A 76 19.74 28.43 17.56
N ILE A 77 18.45 28.69 17.77
CA ILE A 77 17.93 29.30 18.99
C ILE A 77 18.09 28.23 20.08
N HIS A 78 18.74 28.59 21.19
CA HIS A 78 19.26 27.71 22.25
C HIS A 78 20.58 27.02 21.93
N ASP A 79 21.31 26.65 22.98
CA ASP A 79 22.56 25.89 22.92
C ASP A 79 22.39 24.59 22.11
N ILE A 80 23.26 24.39 21.13
CA ILE A 80 23.22 23.23 20.23
C ILE A 80 23.80 21.97 20.87
N SER A 81 24.56 22.09 21.95
CA SER A 81 25.17 20.96 22.69
C SER A 81 24.18 20.27 23.63
N HIS A 82 23.09 20.94 23.98
CA HIS A 82 22.03 20.36 24.82
C HIS A 82 21.31 19.23 24.09
N HIS A 83 20.80 18.26 24.87
CA HIS A 83 19.93 17.21 24.34
C HIS A 83 18.51 17.72 24.25
N PHE A 84 17.83 17.36 23.16
CA PHE A 84 16.46 17.77 22.89
C PHE A 84 15.51 16.57 22.86
N GLU A 85 14.27 16.82 23.25
CA GLU A 85 13.14 15.94 23.02
C GLU A 85 12.17 16.61 22.03
N ARG A 86 11.78 15.86 21.02
CA ARG A 86 10.78 16.27 20.03
C ARG A 86 9.40 15.82 20.46
N ILE A 87 8.41 16.70 20.36
CA ILE A 87 7.01 16.40 20.67
C ILE A 87 6.20 16.53 19.37
N ASP A 88 5.84 15.40 18.76
CA ASP A 88 5.23 15.34 17.42
C ASP A 88 3.72 15.65 17.40
N LYS A 89 3.04 15.43 18.53
CA LYS A 89 1.60 15.59 18.69
C LYS A 89 1.35 16.39 19.97
N SER A 90 0.33 17.24 19.99
CA SER A 90 -0.06 17.97 21.22
C SER A 90 -0.28 16.97 22.36
N GLN A 91 0.35 17.23 23.52
CA GLN A 91 0.35 16.32 24.68
C GLN A 91 0.98 14.93 24.40
N GLY A 92 1.78 14.79 23.34
CA GLY A 92 2.50 13.57 23.02
C GLY A 92 3.71 13.34 23.93
N LYS A 93 4.18 12.09 23.98
CA LYS A 93 5.43 11.72 24.66
C LYS A 93 6.63 12.30 23.90
N GLY A 94 7.61 12.85 24.63
CA GLY A 94 8.87 13.30 24.06
C GLY A 94 9.66 12.16 23.41
N VAL A 95 10.18 12.42 22.21
CA VAL A 95 11.10 11.55 21.47
C VAL A 95 12.49 12.16 21.56
N SER A 96 13.42 11.52 22.25
CA SER A 96 14.79 12.02 22.35
C SER A 96 15.46 12.04 20.97
N VAL A 97 15.99 13.21 20.56
CA VAL A 97 16.69 13.41 19.28
C VAL A 97 18.17 13.74 19.47
N GLY A 98 18.65 13.76 20.71
CA GLY A 98 20.04 14.06 21.04
C GLY A 98 20.40 15.54 20.86
N ALA A 99 21.69 15.82 20.74
CA ALA A 99 22.21 17.18 20.54
C ALA A 99 22.29 17.58 19.07
N ARG A 100 22.13 18.87 18.80
CA ARG A 100 22.28 19.44 17.44
C ARG A 100 23.75 19.57 17.05
N GLN A 101 24.66 19.68 18.02
CA GLN A 101 26.09 19.70 17.77
C GLN A 101 26.57 18.36 17.17
N GLY A 102 27.25 18.45 16.03
CA GLY A 102 27.68 17.27 15.27
C GLY A 102 26.58 16.58 14.46
N SER A 103 25.33 17.02 14.57
CA SER A 103 24.22 16.53 13.74
C SER A 103 24.26 17.10 12.33
N ILE A 104 23.71 16.37 11.37
CA ILE A 104 23.67 16.80 9.96
C ILE A 104 22.59 17.86 9.76
N LYS A 105 23.03 19.08 9.47
CA LYS A 105 22.19 20.24 9.16
C LYS A 105 22.13 20.45 7.64
N LEU A 106 20.91 20.53 7.10
CA LEU A 106 20.67 20.64 5.66
C LEU A 106 19.85 21.88 5.33
N GLU A 107 20.04 22.40 4.12
CA GLU A 107 19.21 23.46 3.53
C GLU A 107 17.92 22.90 2.96
N ALA A 108 16.79 23.50 3.33
CA ALA A 108 15.50 23.20 2.69
C ALA A 108 15.35 24.06 1.43
N ARG A 109 15.03 23.46 0.29
CA ARG A 109 14.90 24.14 -1.01
C ARG A 109 13.55 23.86 -1.65
N GLY A 110 12.94 24.86 -2.25
CA GLY A 110 11.63 24.71 -2.88
C GLY A 110 10.89 26.03 -3.03
N ILE A 111 9.57 25.96 -2.91
CA ILE A 111 8.64 27.10 -2.92
C ILE A 111 8.73 27.81 -1.56
N PHE A 112 9.65 28.76 -1.50
CA PHE A 112 9.87 29.67 -0.37
C PHE A 112 9.86 31.12 -0.86
N LYS A 113 9.89 32.09 0.06
CA LYS A 113 9.97 33.51 -0.30
C LYS A 113 11.14 33.78 -1.26
N GLY A 114 10.85 34.40 -2.40
CA GLY A 114 11.79 34.67 -3.50
C GLY A 114 11.89 33.57 -4.54
N ALA A 115 11.25 32.41 -4.35
CA ALA A 115 11.23 31.35 -5.35
C ALA A 115 10.43 31.76 -6.58
N LYS A 116 10.87 31.31 -7.75
CA LYS A 116 10.13 31.51 -9.01
C LYS A 116 9.22 30.34 -9.28
N VAL A 117 7.99 30.65 -9.69
CA VAL A 117 6.92 29.67 -9.86
C VAL A 117 6.12 29.91 -11.13
N VAL A 118 5.47 28.86 -11.61
CA VAL A 118 4.45 28.86 -12.67
C VAL A 118 3.23 28.09 -12.19
N SER A 119 2.15 28.07 -12.98
CA SER A 119 0.97 27.26 -12.65
C SER A 119 1.35 25.78 -12.50
N GLY A 120 0.88 25.17 -11.42
CA GLY A 120 1.08 23.78 -11.07
C GLY A 120 -0.10 22.88 -11.44
N PRO A 121 -0.10 21.64 -10.96
CA PRO A 121 -1.04 20.60 -11.38
C PRO A 121 -2.48 20.82 -10.91
N ASP A 122 -2.69 21.44 -9.73
CA ASP A 122 -4.02 21.68 -9.18
C ASP A 122 -4.53 23.10 -9.47
N TRP A 123 -3.82 23.85 -10.32
CA TRP A 123 -4.17 25.23 -10.66
C TRP A 123 -5.53 25.32 -11.34
N GLU A 124 -6.44 26.07 -10.73
CA GLU A 124 -7.74 26.40 -11.29
C GLU A 124 -7.66 27.85 -11.80
N CYS A 125 -7.60 28.01 -13.13
CA CYS A 125 -7.40 29.31 -13.77
C CYS A 125 -8.50 30.31 -13.38
N LYS A 126 -8.10 31.42 -12.73
CA LYS A 126 -8.96 32.59 -12.58
C LYS A 126 -8.65 33.55 -13.72
N GLU A 127 -9.69 34.19 -14.27
CA GLU A 127 -9.57 35.15 -15.39
C GLU A 127 -8.55 36.28 -15.14
N SER A 128 -8.15 36.50 -13.87
CA SER A 128 -7.17 37.48 -13.40
C SER A 128 -5.69 37.09 -13.54
N ASP A 129 -5.35 35.81 -13.76
CA ASP A 129 -4.02 35.29 -13.40
C ASP A 129 -3.00 35.24 -14.56
N GLY A 130 -3.22 35.99 -15.65
CA GLY A 130 -2.20 36.21 -16.69
C GLY A 130 -1.79 34.99 -17.55
N GLY A 131 -2.32 33.79 -17.27
CA GLY A 131 -2.14 32.55 -18.05
C GLY A 131 -1.16 31.54 -17.43
N SER A 132 -1.31 30.27 -17.83
CA SER A 132 -0.62 29.07 -17.26
C SER A 132 0.92 29.11 -17.32
N GLU A 133 1.52 29.85 -18.25
CA GLU A 133 2.99 29.88 -18.41
C GLU A 133 3.65 31.16 -17.86
N MET A 134 2.89 32.02 -17.17
CA MET A 134 3.47 33.21 -16.60
C MET A 134 4.37 32.86 -15.40
N GLU A 135 5.58 33.43 -15.36
CA GLU A 135 6.47 33.34 -14.19
C GLU A 135 6.02 34.35 -13.12
N GLY A 136 5.86 33.86 -11.90
CA GLY A 136 5.63 34.64 -10.69
C GLY A 136 6.75 34.45 -9.67
N GLU A 137 6.81 35.34 -8.70
CA GLU A 137 7.74 35.28 -7.57
C GLU A 137 6.96 35.17 -6.26
N VAL A 138 7.37 34.23 -5.39
CA VAL A 138 6.72 34.02 -4.10
C VAL A 138 7.07 35.17 -3.15
N SER A 139 6.08 35.94 -2.69
CA SER A 139 6.29 37.06 -1.78
C SER A 139 6.28 36.62 -0.31
N GLU A 140 5.42 35.66 0.05
CA GLU A 140 5.30 35.11 1.40
C GLU A 140 4.73 33.69 1.43
N ILE A 141 5.15 32.92 2.45
CA ILE A 141 4.46 31.69 2.88
C ILE A 141 3.38 32.11 3.87
N THR A 142 2.14 31.68 3.65
CA THR A 142 0.98 32.18 4.39
C THR A 142 -0.05 31.06 4.63
N GLY A 143 -1.20 31.43 5.21
CA GLY A 143 -2.37 30.56 5.34
C GLY A 143 -3.34 30.74 4.19
N TRP A 144 -4.05 29.69 3.81
CA TRP A 144 -5.15 29.79 2.84
C TRP A 144 -6.32 30.64 3.37
N ASN A 145 -6.52 30.62 4.69
CA ASN A 145 -7.49 31.40 5.43
C ASN A 145 -6.93 31.78 6.81
N ASP A 146 -7.63 32.63 7.56
CA ASP A 146 -7.17 33.11 8.88
C ASP A 146 -6.96 32.00 9.94
N GLU A 147 -7.55 30.83 9.71
CA GLU A 147 -7.48 29.66 10.60
C GLU A 147 -6.26 28.76 10.31
N SER A 148 -5.62 28.93 9.15
CA SER A 148 -4.50 28.08 8.70
C SER A 148 -3.21 28.88 8.60
N LYS A 149 -2.08 28.15 8.67
CA LYS A 149 -0.73 28.72 8.49
C LYS A 149 0.10 27.73 7.69
N ASN A 150 0.93 28.25 6.80
CA ASN A 150 1.90 27.49 6.00
C ASN A 150 1.29 26.44 5.04
N ASP A 151 0.03 26.61 4.63
CA ASP A 151 -0.66 25.76 3.65
C ASP A 151 -0.99 26.49 2.33
N ALA A 152 -0.52 27.73 2.20
CA ALA A 152 -0.66 28.56 1.01
C ALA A 152 0.55 29.48 0.82
N VAL A 153 0.65 30.05 -0.37
CA VAL A 153 1.69 31.03 -0.72
C VAL A 153 1.10 32.19 -1.47
N ARG A 154 1.64 33.38 -1.21
CA ARG A 154 1.32 34.58 -1.98
C ARG A 154 2.34 34.75 -3.10
N VAL A 155 1.85 35.01 -4.31
CA VAL A 155 2.70 35.14 -5.50
C VAL A 155 2.44 36.48 -6.18
N ALA A 156 3.52 37.18 -6.50
CA ALA A 156 3.55 38.37 -7.34
C ALA A 156 3.83 37.97 -8.79
N TRP A 157 2.85 38.15 -9.68
CA TRP A 157 2.99 37.84 -11.11
C TRP A 157 3.59 39.00 -11.89
N LYS A 158 4.43 38.71 -12.89
CA LYS A 158 5.12 39.74 -13.69
C LYS A 158 4.18 40.63 -14.50
N LYS A 159 3.00 40.13 -14.92
CA LYS A 159 1.95 40.96 -15.53
C LYS A 159 0.59 40.55 -14.98
N GLY A 160 -0.20 41.53 -14.55
CA GLY A 160 -1.51 41.30 -13.95
C GLY A 160 -1.66 42.11 -12.67
N PRO A 161 -2.90 42.33 -12.20
CA PRO A 161 -3.12 43.09 -10.98
C PRO A 161 -2.86 42.20 -9.75
N ARG A 162 -1.99 42.68 -8.87
CA ARG A 162 -1.87 42.31 -7.44
C ARG A 162 -1.44 40.87 -7.14
N GLU A 163 -0.81 40.74 -5.99
CA GLU A 163 -0.40 39.44 -5.46
C GLU A 163 -1.63 38.60 -5.08
N ASN A 164 -1.64 37.32 -5.46
CA ASN A 164 -2.71 36.38 -5.16
C ASN A 164 -2.21 35.22 -4.30
N ILE A 165 -3.13 34.57 -3.59
CA ILE A 165 -2.84 33.43 -2.71
C ILE A 165 -3.21 32.13 -3.44
N TYR A 166 -2.29 31.17 -3.38
CA TYR A 166 -2.37 29.87 -4.04
C TYR A 166 -2.13 28.74 -3.04
N ARG A 167 -2.77 27.58 -3.25
CA ARG A 167 -2.67 26.43 -2.35
C ARG A 167 -1.29 25.81 -2.44
N LEU A 168 -0.69 25.57 -1.27
CA LEU A 168 0.53 24.79 -1.11
C LEU A 168 0.34 23.80 0.04
N GLY A 169 -0.54 22.82 -0.20
CA GLY A 169 -0.90 21.79 0.76
C GLY A 169 -2.31 21.90 1.30
N LYS A 170 -3.02 23.03 1.13
CA LYS A 170 -4.43 23.11 1.51
C LYS A 170 -5.24 21.99 0.84
N ASN A 171 -5.88 21.15 1.65
CA ASN A 171 -6.66 20.00 1.21
C ASN A 171 -5.86 19.04 0.30
N GLY A 172 -4.54 18.97 0.47
CA GLY A 172 -3.66 18.16 -0.37
C GLY A 172 -3.50 18.68 -1.80
N LYS A 173 -3.82 19.96 -2.08
CA LYS A 173 -3.63 20.57 -3.41
C LYS A 173 -2.39 21.45 -3.48
N VAL A 174 -1.73 21.44 -4.64
CA VAL A 174 -0.57 22.26 -4.95
C VAL A 174 -0.80 22.97 -6.28
N ASP A 175 -1.09 24.27 -6.19
CA ASP A 175 -1.44 25.08 -7.37
C ASP A 175 -0.21 25.55 -8.14
N LEU A 176 1.01 25.36 -7.62
CA LEU A 176 2.22 25.97 -8.18
C LEU A 176 3.32 24.94 -8.43
N LYS A 177 4.13 25.20 -9.46
CA LYS A 177 5.37 24.47 -9.74
C LYS A 177 6.55 25.44 -9.64
N CYS A 178 7.57 25.04 -8.90
CA CYS A 178 8.80 25.80 -8.77
C CYS A 178 9.70 25.62 -10.00
N THR A 179 10.15 26.73 -10.57
CA THR A 179 11.12 26.75 -11.67
C THR A 179 12.52 27.12 -11.17
N VAL A 180 12.60 28.01 -10.17
CA VAL A 180 13.86 28.36 -9.50
C VAL A 180 13.65 28.25 -7.99
N PRO A 181 14.16 27.17 -7.36
CA PRO A 181 14.00 26.95 -5.93
C PRO A 181 14.90 27.89 -5.14
N VAL A 182 14.43 28.30 -3.97
CA VAL A 182 15.18 29.13 -3.01
C VAL A 182 15.36 28.37 -1.70
N VAL A 183 16.41 28.70 -0.94
CA VAL A 183 16.62 28.17 0.41
C VAL A 183 15.62 28.81 1.37
N GLY A 184 14.74 27.98 1.94
CA GLY A 184 13.68 28.41 2.85
C GLY A 184 14.01 28.34 4.33
N GLY A 185 15.21 27.88 4.67
CA GLY A 185 15.63 27.62 6.04
C GLY A 185 16.49 26.38 6.13
N PHE A 186 16.72 25.94 7.37
CA PHE A 186 17.55 24.78 7.68
C PHE A 186 16.79 23.82 8.59
N TYR A 187 17.19 22.56 8.53
CA TYR A 187 16.68 21.52 9.42
C TYR A 187 17.78 20.52 9.75
N TYR A 188 17.63 19.87 10.89
CA TYR A 188 18.49 18.77 11.32
C TYR A 188 17.88 17.46 10.85
N ARG A 189 18.56 16.78 9.92
CA ARG A 189 18.02 15.65 9.15
C ARG A 189 17.41 14.57 10.03
N ASP A 190 18.08 14.23 11.12
CA ASP A 190 17.69 13.12 12.00
C ASP A 190 16.87 13.59 13.21
N HIS A 191 16.62 14.89 13.34
CA HIS A 191 15.80 15.45 14.40
C HIS A 191 14.35 15.63 13.97
N ILE A 192 14.06 15.75 12.66
CA ILE A 192 12.68 15.84 12.18
C ILE A 192 11.98 14.46 12.12
N PRO A 193 10.65 14.38 12.27
CA PRO A 193 9.94 13.10 12.34
C PRO A 193 9.95 12.35 11.01
N LEU A 194 9.98 11.02 11.08
CA LEU A 194 9.67 10.17 9.92
C LEU A 194 8.19 10.33 9.58
N LEU A 195 7.86 10.38 8.30
CA LEU A 195 6.48 10.31 7.88
C LEU A 195 5.98 8.87 8.06
N MET A 196 4.88 8.72 8.80
CA MET A 196 4.24 7.43 9.07
C MET A 196 2.75 7.51 8.82
N VAL A 197 2.22 6.54 8.07
CA VAL A 197 0.77 6.32 7.96
C VAL A 197 0.39 5.30 9.03
N GLU A 198 -0.10 5.79 10.17
CA GLU A 198 -0.61 4.94 11.25
C GLU A 198 -2.01 4.45 10.90
N PHE A 199 -2.21 3.14 10.85
CA PHE A 199 -3.54 2.58 10.75
C PHE A 199 -4.22 2.55 12.12
N LYS A 200 -5.40 3.18 12.23
CA LYS A 200 -6.23 3.06 13.43
C LYS A 200 -7.05 1.78 13.34
N LYS A 201 -7.23 1.10 14.48
CA LYS A 201 -8.15 -0.04 14.60
C LYS A 201 -9.36 0.36 15.43
N SER A 202 -10.56 0.03 14.96
CA SER A 202 -11.79 0.17 15.72
C SER A 202 -12.00 -1.02 16.66
N GLN A 203 -12.81 -0.80 17.68
CA GLN A 203 -13.31 -1.89 18.54
C GLN A 203 -14.16 -2.90 17.76
N SER A 204 -14.78 -2.46 16.67
CA SER A 204 -15.56 -3.30 15.75
C SER A 204 -14.71 -4.11 14.75
N GLY A 205 -13.37 -4.09 14.88
CA GLY A 205 -12.47 -4.92 14.08
C GLY A 205 -12.08 -4.33 12.72
N PHE A 206 -12.53 -3.12 12.40
CA PHE A 206 -12.13 -2.40 11.19
C PHE A 206 -10.80 -1.69 11.41
N THR A 207 -10.03 -1.56 10.35
CA THR A 207 -8.77 -0.82 10.30
C THR A 207 -8.92 0.27 9.24
N THR A 208 -8.39 1.47 9.49
CA THR A 208 -8.31 2.50 8.43
C THR A 208 -7.56 1.94 7.24
N GLY A 209 -8.09 2.12 6.03
CA GLY A 209 -7.61 1.49 4.81
C GLY A 209 -8.35 0.21 4.41
N ASP A 210 -9.15 -0.38 5.31
CA ASP A 210 -9.97 -1.55 4.96
C ASP A 210 -10.96 -1.20 3.84
N LYS A 211 -11.08 -2.09 2.85
CA LYS A 211 -12.19 -2.03 1.90
C LYS A 211 -13.43 -2.61 2.52
N VAL A 212 -14.54 -1.91 2.33
CA VAL A 212 -15.84 -2.30 2.87
C VAL A 212 -16.92 -2.11 1.82
N SER A 213 -17.97 -2.91 1.91
CA SER A 213 -19.22 -2.68 1.18
C SER A 213 -20.36 -2.65 2.16
N VAL A 214 -21.40 -1.87 1.85
CA VAL A 214 -22.66 -1.95 2.59
C VAL A 214 -23.35 -3.27 2.26
N GLN A 215 -23.82 -3.97 3.30
CA GLN A 215 -24.56 -5.23 3.16
C GLN A 215 -25.79 -5.06 2.28
N GLN A 216 -26.06 -6.07 1.44
CA GLN A 216 -27.27 -6.14 0.60
C GLN A 216 -28.48 -6.55 1.46
N LEU A 217 -28.98 -5.61 2.26
CA LEU A 217 -30.18 -5.77 3.09
C LEU A 217 -31.30 -4.86 2.58
N THR A 218 -32.54 -5.10 3.02
CA THR A 218 -33.65 -4.19 2.72
C THR A 218 -33.44 -2.83 3.38
N THR A 219 -33.98 -1.78 2.76
CA THR A 219 -33.88 -0.40 3.26
C THR A 219 -34.35 -0.28 4.70
N GLU A 220 -35.44 -0.95 5.09
CA GLU A 220 -35.99 -0.89 6.44
C GLU A 220 -35.00 -1.44 7.47
N LYS A 221 -34.30 -2.52 7.12
CA LYS A 221 -33.30 -3.13 7.99
C LYS A 221 -32.05 -2.25 8.12
N LEU A 222 -31.61 -1.62 7.03
CA LEU A 222 -30.49 -0.68 7.05
C LEU A 222 -30.83 0.57 7.87
N GLN A 223 -32.03 1.13 7.69
CA GLN A 223 -32.52 2.26 8.50
C GLN A 223 -32.56 1.92 9.99
N GLY A 224 -33.07 0.74 10.35
CA GLY A 224 -33.10 0.27 11.73
C GLY A 224 -31.71 0.12 12.34
N LEU A 225 -30.75 -0.46 11.60
CA LEU A 225 -29.37 -0.62 12.06
C LEU A 225 -28.63 0.72 12.16
N SER A 226 -28.96 1.70 11.31
CA SER A 226 -28.37 3.04 11.33
C SER A 226 -29.02 4.00 12.34
N ALA A 227 -30.10 3.58 13.01
CA ALA A 227 -30.73 4.38 14.07
C ALA A 227 -29.76 4.61 15.22
N GLY A 228 -29.55 5.87 15.61
CA GLY A 228 -28.56 6.25 16.63
C GLY A 228 -27.12 6.40 16.14
N HIS A 229 -26.83 6.06 14.88
CA HIS A 229 -25.48 6.10 14.27
C HIS A 229 -25.37 7.13 13.13
N GLY A 230 -26.17 8.19 13.20
CA GLY A 230 -26.27 9.23 12.15
C GLY A 230 -27.41 9.05 11.16
N GLY A 231 -28.17 7.95 11.28
CA GLY A 231 -29.33 7.67 10.44
C GLY A 231 -28.98 7.18 9.03
N TRP A 232 -30.01 6.83 8.28
CA TRP A 232 -29.90 6.36 6.90
C TRP A 232 -30.74 7.24 5.99
N ASN A 233 -30.20 7.62 4.84
CA ASN A 233 -30.91 8.44 3.85
C ASN A 233 -30.90 7.78 2.46
N ALA A 234 -31.78 8.25 1.58
CA ALA A 234 -31.97 7.68 0.24
C ALA A 234 -30.72 7.77 -0.65
N ASP A 235 -29.80 8.72 -0.41
CA ASP A 235 -28.55 8.78 -1.16
C ASP A 235 -27.58 7.65 -0.76
N MET A 236 -27.62 7.19 0.49
CA MET A 236 -26.78 6.08 0.96
C MET A 236 -27.15 4.75 0.28
N GLU A 237 -28.41 4.58 -0.14
CA GLU A 237 -28.87 3.40 -0.89
C GLU A 237 -28.12 3.22 -2.21
N LYS A 238 -27.70 4.33 -2.83
CA LYS A 238 -26.90 4.31 -4.08
C LYS A 238 -25.50 3.71 -3.90
N PHE A 239 -25.10 3.43 -2.66
CA PHE A 239 -23.81 2.85 -2.29
C PHE A 239 -23.92 1.41 -1.78
N ILE A 240 -25.12 0.81 -1.79
CA ILE A 240 -25.27 -0.63 -1.53
C ILE A 240 -24.50 -1.42 -2.59
N GLY A 241 -23.66 -2.37 -2.13
CA GLY A 241 -22.79 -3.16 -2.99
C GLY A 241 -21.59 -2.40 -3.58
N LYS A 242 -21.49 -1.09 -3.40
CA LYS A 242 -20.30 -0.34 -3.82
C LYS A 242 -19.17 -0.51 -2.82
N VAL A 243 -17.95 -0.49 -3.33
CA VAL A 243 -16.73 -0.60 -2.52
C VAL A 243 -16.32 0.80 -2.06
N GLY A 244 -16.23 0.98 -0.74
CA GLY A 244 -15.65 2.14 -0.10
C GLY A 244 -14.42 1.78 0.71
N VAL A 245 -13.68 2.80 1.16
CA VAL A 245 -12.47 2.63 1.97
C VAL A 245 -12.68 3.28 3.34
N VAL A 246 -12.38 2.55 4.42
CA VAL A 246 -12.43 3.08 5.78
C VAL A 246 -11.37 4.16 5.96
N GLN A 247 -11.76 5.37 6.33
CA GLN A 247 -10.84 6.49 6.54
C GLN A 247 -10.57 6.77 8.00
N ASP A 248 -11.60 6.71 8.85
CA ASP A 248 -11.49 7.00 10.27
C ASP A 248 -12.68 6.44 11.05
N PHE A 249 -12.67 6.64 12.36
CA PHE A 249 -13.74 6.25 13.27
C PHE A 249 -14.21 7.45 14.10
N THR A 250 -15.50 7.48 14.40
CA THR A 250 -16.04 8.46 15.35
C THR A 250 -15.79 8.01 16.79
N ALA A 251 -15.95 8.92 17.76
CA ALA A 251 -15.79 8.59 19.18
C ALA A 251 -16.76 7.50 19.68
N ASN A 252 -17.93 7.37 19.06
CA ASN A 252 -18.91 6.32 19.33
C ASN A 252 -18.67 5.02 18.51
N GLY A 253 -17.58 4.94 17.75
CA GLY A 253 -17.18 3.73 17.02
C GLY A 253 -17.81 3.55 15.63
N ASP A 254 -18.47 4.57 15.08
CA ASP A 254 -18.97 4.55 13.71
C ASP A 254 -17.82 4.59 12.73
N VAL A 255 -18.01 3.95 11.58
CA VAL A 255 -16.99 3.85 10.53
C VAL A 255 -17.23 4.97 9.51
N LEU A 256 -16.20 5.79 9.28
CA LEU A 256 -16.19 6.79 8.22
C LEU A 256 -15.62 6.15 6.97
N VAL A 257 -16.44 6.03 5.92
CA VAL A 257 -16.11 5.38 4.65
C VAL A 257 -16.07 6.42 3.54
N GLU A 258 -14.98 6.44 2.80
CA GLU A 258 -14.79 7.27 1.61
C GLU A 258 -15.12 6.50 0.33
N TYR A 259 -15.87 7.16 -0.54
CA TYR A 259 -16.06 6.78 -1.93
C TYR A 259 -15.50 7.89 -2.82
N PRO A 260 -15.29 7.65 -4.14
CA PRO A 260 -14.67 8.63 -5.03
C PRO A 260 -15.29 10.04 -4.97
N ASP A 261 -16.60 10.14 -4.76
CA ASP A 261 -17.34 11.41 -4.82
C ASP A 261 -17.89 11.86 -3.46
N ARG A 262 -17.85 11.01 -2.42
CA ARG A 262 -18.53 11.29 -1.15
C ARG A 262 -17.99 10.47 0.02
N ARG A 263 -17.97 11.08 1.21
CA ARG A 263 -17.74 10.41 2.49
C ARG A 263 -19.04 10.18 3.23
N TRP A 264 -19.18 9.00 3.82
CA TRP A 264 -20.33 8.59 4.62
C TRP A 264 -19.91 8.06 5.99
N ARG A 265 -20.83 8.15 6.95
CA ARG A 265 -20.72 7.52 8.26
C ARG A 265 -21.65 6.32 8.30
N TYR A 266 -21.15 5.18 8.72
CA TYR A 266 -21.92 3.95 8.83
C TYR A 266 -21.79 3.34 10.22
N ASN A 267 -22.89 2.73 10.67
CA ASN A 267 -22.81 1.74 11.74
C ASN A 267 -21.89 0.58 11.28
N PRO A 268 -20.91 0.13 12.09
CA PRO A 268 -20.06 -0.99 11.73
C PRO A 268 -20.83 -2.25 11.28
N THR A 269 -22.01 -2.49 11.84
CA THR A 269 -22.86 -3.66 11.57
C THR A 269 -23.49 -3.67 10.19
N VAL A 270 -23.60 -2.53 9.50
CA VAL A 270 -24.10 -2.49 8.11
C VAL A 270 -23.00 -2.69 7.08
N LEU A 271 -21.73 -2.68 7.53
CA LEU A 271 -20.59 -2.87 6.67
C LEU A 271 -20.15 -4.33 6.67
N THR A 272 -19.63 -4.78 5.54
CA THR A 272 -18.88 -6.02 5.42
C THR A 272 -17.48 -5.67 4.99
N LYS A 273 -16.48 -6.13 5.75
CA LYS A 273 -15.09 -6.02 5.34
C LYS A 273 -14.87 -6.91 4.11
N ILE A 274 -14.44 -6.28 3.03
CA ILE A 274 -14.03 -6.98 1.81
C ILE A 274 -12.64 -7.54 2.12
N GLN A 275 -12.56 -8.87 2.19
CA GLN A 275 -11.30 -9.56 2.40
C GLN A 275 -10.55 -9.59 1.07
N GLU A 276 -9.39 -8.95 1.05
CA GLU A 276 -8.42 -9.09 -0.03
C GLU A 276 -7.49 -10.24 0.32
N PHE A 277 -7.39 -11.20 -0.60
CA PHE A 277 -6.52 -12.36 -0.47
C PHE A 277 -5.30 -12.17 -1.36
N LYS A 278 -4.19 -12.77 -0.97
CA LYS A 278 -2.96 -12.85 -1.75
C LYS A 278 -2.52 -14.30 -1.87
N ARG A 279 -1.67 -14.56 -2.87
CA ARG A 279 -1.01 -15.86 -3.01
C ARG A 279 -0.28 -16.23 -1.71
N GLY A 280 -0.58 -17.42 -1.22
CA GLY A 280 0.01 -18.00 -0.02
C GLY A 280 -0.89 -17.95 1.20
N ASP A 281 -1.99 -17.19 1.18
CA ASP A 281 -2.91 -17.11 2.32
C ASP A 281 -3.58 -18.45 2.60
N GLU A 282 -3.75 -18.77 3.88
CA GLU A 282 -4.54 -19.92 4.32
C GLU A 282 -5.95 -19.47 4.67
N VAL A 283 -6.91 -20.15 4.06
CA VAL A 283 -8.34 -19.78 4.12
C VAL A 283 -9.17 -21.00 4.46
N ILE A 284 -10.26 -20.80 5.19
CA ILE A 284 -11.28 -21.79 5.49
C ILE A 284 -12.46 -21.54 4.54
N ILE A 285 -12.90 -22.58 3.84
CA ILE A 285 -14.10 -22.53 3.02
C ILE A 285 -15.30 -22.56 3.96
N LYS A 286 -16.28 -21.66 3.78
CA LYS A 286 -17.49 -21.65 4.61
C LYS A 286 -18.20 -23.01 4.55
N SER A 287 -18.76 -23.44 5.69
CA SER A 287 -19.44 -24.73 5.81
C SER A 287 -20.88 -24.73 5.29
N ASP A 288 -21.52 -23.55 5.17
CA ASP A 288 -22.89 -23.42 4.70
C ASP A 288 -22.98 -23.64 3.18
N LYS A 289 -23.46 -24.83 2.79
CA LYS A 289 -23.67 -25.22 1.38
C LYS A 289 -24.55 -24.24 0.63
N LYS A 290 -25.64 -23.74 1.23
CA LYS A 290 -26.60 -22.88 0.54
C LYS A 290 -25.95 -21.54 0.22
N LEU A 291 -25.28 -20.97 1.21
CA LEU A 291 -24.55 -19.71 1.07
C LEU A 291 -23.43 -19.82 0.03
N VAL A 292 -22.58 -20.85 0.10
CA VAL A 292 -21.47 -21.02 -0.86
C VAL A 292 -21.99 -21.24 -2.28
N LYS A 293 -23.07 -22.02 -2.44
CA LYS A 293 -23.68 -22.24 -3.76
C LYS A 293 -24.21 -20.95 -4.38
N GLU A 294 -24.88 -20.10 -3.60
CA GLU A 294 -25.34 -18.78 -4.06
C GLU A 294 -24.16 -17.89 -4.46
N LEU A 295 -23.10 -17.84 -3.65
CA LEU A 295 -21.89 -17.04 -3.90
C LEU A 295 -21.10 -17.50 -5.15
N GLN A 296 -21.17 -18.78 -5.51
CA GLN A 296 -20.45 -19.33 -6.66
C GLN A 296 -21.13 -19.08 -8.02
N THR A 297 -22.38 -18.62 -8.03
CA THR A 297 -23.21 -18.56 -9.25
C THR A 297 -22.61 -17.68 -10.37
N GLU A 298 -21.92 -16.60 -10.00
CA GLU A 298 -21.25 -15.68 -10.94
C GLU A 298 -19.71 -15.85 -10.99
N HIS A 299 -19.17 -16.83 -10.24
CA HIS A 299 -17.74 -16.94 -9.92
C HIS A 299 -17.21 -18.36 -10.16
N GLY A 300 -17.14 -18.78 -11.42
CA GLY A 300 -16.67 -20.11 -11.81
C GLY A 300 -17.71 -21.23 -11.66
N GLY A 301 -18.87 -20.92 -11.09
CA GLY A 301 -19.99 -21.85 -10.94
C GLY A 301 -19.86 -22.79 -9.73
N TRP A 302 -20.97 -23.44 -9.40
CA TRP A 302 -21.02 -24.46 -8.35
C TRP A 302 -21.02 -25.86 -8.97
N ASN A 303 -20.16 -26.75 -8.44
CA ASN A 303 -20.19 -28.19 -8.71
C ASN A 303 -20.50 -28.95 -7.41
N GLU A 304 -21.30 -30.02 -7.46
CA GLU A 304 -21.62 -30.82 -6.27
C GLU A 304 -20.40 -31.49 -5.63
N THR A 305 -19.29 -31.66 -6.36
CA THR A 305 -18.00 -32.10 -5.76
C THR A 305 -17.43 -31.09 -4.76
N MET A 306 -17.83 -29.82 -4.83
CA MET A 306 -17.43 -28.77 -3.88
C MET A 306 -17.98 -29.00 -2.46
N ILE A 307 -18.97 -29.89 -2.28
CA ILE A 307 -19.43 -30.26 -0.93
C ILE A 307 -18.27 -30.81 -0.09
N SER A 308 -17.35 -31.55 -0.72
CA SER A 308 -16.20 -32.16 -0.05
C SER A 308 -15.23 -31.15 0.54
N ILE A 309 -15.22 -29.90 0.06
CA ILE A 309 -14.30 -28.86 0.51
C ILE A 309 -14.92 -27.89 1.52
N LEU A 310 -16.23 -27.95 1.77
CA LEU A 310 -16.90 -27.06 2.72
C LEU A 310 -16.36 -27.27 4.14
N GLY A 311 -15.98 -26.19 4.82
CA GLY A 311 -15.39 -26.22 6.16
C GLY A 311 -13.91 -26.62 6.21
N ARG A 312 -13.29 -26.96 5.07
CA ARG A 312 -11.87 -27.32 5.01
C ARG A 312 -10.98 -26.10 4.88
N THR A 313 -9.71 -26.29 5.23
CA THR A 313 -8.65 -25.30 4.99
C THR A 313 -8.08 -25.48 3.59
N GLY A 314 -7.85 -24.38 2.90
CA GLY A 314 -7.18 -24.32 1.62
C GLY A 314 -6.11 -23.23 1.58
N LYS A 315 -5.22 -23.32 0.60
CA LYS A 315 -4.16 -22.35 0.36
C LYS A 315 -4.41 -21.60 -0.93
N VAL A 316 -4.50 -20.27 -0.88
CA VAL A 316 -4.67 -19.43 -2.06
C VAL A 316 -3.41 -19.53 -2.92
N LEU A 317 -3.54 -20.06 -4.13
CA LEU A 317 -2.45 -20.16 -5.10
C LEU A 317 -2.37 -18.89 -5.95
N GLU A 318 -3.51 -18.34 -6.33
CA GLU A 318 -3.62 -17.19 -7.22
C GLU A 318 -4.96 -16.46 -6.98
N VAL A 319 -4.98 -15.17 -7.31
CA VAL A 319 -6.20 -14.37 -7.40
C VAL A 319 -6.32 -13.91 -8.85
N ASP A 320 -7.39 -14.31 -9.52
CA ASP A 320 -7.58 -13.99 -10.94
C ASP A 320 -7.92 -12.50 -11.16
N GLY A 321 -7.96 -12.07 -12.41
CA GLY A 321 -8.27 -10.67 -12.78
C GLY A 321 -9.68 -10.20 -12.39
N ASN A 322 -10.59 -11.13 -12.06
CA ASN A 322 -11.94 -10.86 -11.59
C ASN A 322 -12.05 -10.98 -10.05
N GLY A 323 -10.94 -11.23 -9.36
CA GLY A 323 -10.86 -11.39 -7.92
C GLY A 323 -11.18 -12.79 -7.40
N ASN A 324 -11.44 -13.79 -8.24
CA ASN A 324 -11.67 -15.17 -7.78
C ASN A 324 -10.39 -15.78 -7.26
N LEU A 325 -10.53 -16.63 -6.25
CA LEU A 325 -9.43 -17.34 -5.62
C LEU A 325 -9.23 -18.68 -6.28
N VAL A 326 -8.03 -18.95 -6.80
CA VAL A 326 -7.60 -20.30 -7.13
C VAL A 326 -6.97 -20.88 -5.88
N THR A 327 -7.70 -21.76 -5.19
CA THR A 327 -7.34 -22.31 -3.88
C THR A 327 -7.00 -23.79 -3.99
N LEU A 328 -5.89 -24.20 -3.36
CA LEU A 328 -5.50 -25.60 -3.21
C LEU A 328 -6.15 -26.16 -1.95
N VAL A 329 -7.03 -27.16 -2.09
CA VAL A 329 -7.66 -27.88 -0.98
C VAL A 329 -7.36 -29.35 -1.15
N GLU A 330 -6.64 -29.94 -0.20
CA GLU A 330 -6.26 -31.37 -0.20
C GLU A 330 -5.61 -31.87 -1.51
N GLY A 331 -4.84 -31.00 -2.19
CA GLY A 331 -4.15 -31.34 -3.43
C GLY A 331 -4.91 -30.96 -4.71
N ASP A 332 -6.21 -30.66 -4.60
CA ASP A 332 -7.04 -30.25 -5.72
C ASP A 332 -7.17 -28.73 -5.81
N ARG A 333 -7.25 -28.23 -7.04
CA ARG A 333 -7.42 -26.79 -7.34
C ARG A 333 -8.88 -26.43 -7.51
N TRP A 334 -9.32 -25.42 -6.78
CA TRP A 334 -10.69 -24.93 -6.78
C TRP A 334 -10.72 -23.44 -7.08
N MET A 335 -11.68 -23.00 -7.90
CA MET A 335 -11.98 -21.59 -8.09
C MET A 335 -13.10 -21.19 -7.13
N LEU A 336 -12.82 -20.26 -6.23
CA LEU A 336 -13.72 -19.85 -5.16
C LEU A 336 -13.95 -18.34 -5.18
N ASN A 337 -15.19 -17.93 -4.95
CA ASN A 337 -15.54 -16.56 -4.65
C ASN A 337 -14.84 -16.15 -3.34
N PRO A 338 -14.17 -14.99 -3.27
CA PRO A 338 -13.59 -14.46 -2.04
C PRO A 338 -14.54 -14.43 -0.85
N ALA A 339 -15.83 -14.17 -1.09
CA ALA A 339 -16.86 -14.15 -0.05
C ALA A 339 -17.23 -15.56 0.47
N ALA A 340 -16.86 -16.63 -0.25
CA ALA A 340 -17.10 -18.01 0.16
C ALA A 340 -16.03 -18.56 1.13
N VAL A 341 -14.98 -17.78 1.40
CA VAL A 341 -13.89 -18.16 2.28
C VAL A 341 -13.66 -17.14 3.40
N THR A 342 -12.94 -17.54 4.44
CA THR A 342 -12.47 -16.67 5.54
C THR A 342 -11.03 -17.00 5.87
N TYR A 343 -10.23 -16.07 6.39
CA TYR A 343 -8.88 -16.40 6.87
C TYR A 343 -8.91 -17.48 7.96
N VAL A 344 -7.87 -18.32 7.98
CA VAL A 344 -7.53 -19.10 9.17
C VAL A 344 -7.05 -18.10 10.23
N THR A 345 -7.92 -17.68 11.14
CA THR A 345 -7.50 -17.00 12.36
C THR A 345 -7.01 -18.07 13.35
N GLU A 346 -5.83 -17.86 13.95
CA GLU A 346 -5.45 -18.61 15.15
C GLU A 346 -6.59 -18.51 16.16
N PRO A 347 -7.01 -19.62 16.80
CA PRO A 347 -8.06 -19.55 17.80
C PRO A 347 -7.60 -18.65 18.94
N GLU A 348 -8.40 -17.62 19.24
CA GLU A 348 -8.29 -16.84 20.47
C GLU A 348 -8.18 -17.82 21.68
N PRO A 349 -7.17 -17.70 22.55
CA PRO A 349 -7.06 -18.55 23.71
C PRO A 349 -8.18 -18.22 24.69
N GLY A 350 -9.22 -19.04 24.69
CA GLY A 350 -10.14 -19.16 25.81
C GLY A 350 -11.61 -19.16 25.44
N GLN A 351 -12.14 -20.35 25.14
CA GLN A 351 -13.45 -20.81 25.63
C GLN A 351 -13.42 -22.34 25.77
N SER A 352 -12.68 -22.85 26.75
CA SER A 352 -12.97 -24.19 27.27
C SER A 352 -14.18 -24.09 28.19
N GLN A 353 -15.32 -24.62 27.75
CA GLN A 353 -16.44 -24.88 28.65
C GLN A 353 -15.97 -25.83 29.74
N GLY A 354 -16.13 -25.41 30.99
CA GLY A 354 -15.87 -26.22 32.15
C GLY A 354 -16.92 -27.33 32.27
N SER A 355 -16.45 -28.57 32.32
CA SER A 355 -17.07 -29.61 33.12
C SER A 355 -15.98 -30.32 33.92
N SER A 356 -16.14 -30.25 35.24
CA SER A 356 -15.52 -31.09 36.28
C SER A 356 -15.58 -32.57 35.87
N ASP A 357 -14.64 -33.47 36.15
CA ASP A 357 -14.05 -33.75 37.46
C ASP A 357 -12.97 -34.86 37.36
N ALA A 358 -12.05 -34.82 38.32
CA ALA A 358 -11.33 -35.92 38.99
C ALA A 358 -10.49 -36.99 38.23
N SER A 359 -9.17 -36.83 38.42
CA SER A 359 -8.17 -37.82 38.90
C SER A 359 -7.83 -39.08 38.08
N SER A 360 -6.60 -39.12 37.54
CA SER A 360 -5.60 -40.15 37.86
C SER A 360 -4.22 -39.73 37.35
N GLU A 361 -3.19 -40.01 38.15
CA GLU A 361 -1.79 -39.70 37.87
C GLU A 361 -1.23 -40.61 36.78
N ASP A 362 -0.48 -40.03 35.82
CA ASP A 362 0.36 -40.78 34.87
C ASP A 362 1.80 -40.22 34.93
N PRO A 363 2.78 -40.97 35.47
CA PRO A 363 4.10 -40.48 35.81
C PRO A 363 5.12 -40.59 34.67
N LEU A 364 4.70 -40.45 33.41
CA LEU A 364 5.59 -40.39 32.24
C LEU A 364 5.06 -39.39 31.21
N GLY A 365 5.53 -38.14 31.29
CA GLY A 365 5.21 -37.05 30.36
C GLY A 365 5.65 -37.34 28.91
N LEU A 366 4.82 -38.10 28.19
CA LEU A 366 4.94 -38.38 26.76
C LEU A 366 3.63 -37.97 26.07
N GLY A 367 3.38 -36.66 26.04
CA GLY A 367 2.34 -36.07 25.21
C GLY A 367 2.70 -36.16 23.74
N LEU A 368 1.98 -37.03 23.02
CA LEU A 368 1.50 -37.01 21.62
C LEU A 368 2.02 -35.94 20.62
N PHE A 369 3.30 -35.58 20.65
CA PHE A 369 3.98 -34.67 19.70
C PHE A 369 5.17 -35.32 18.99
N GLY A 370 5.41 -36.63 19.21
CA GLY A 370 6.57 -37.34 18.67
C GLY A 370 6.30 -38.37 17.56
N LEU A 371 5.05 -38.57 17.14
CA LEU A 371 4.67 -39.71 16.28
C LEU A 371 4.51 -39.40 14.78
N PHE A 372 4.77 -38.17 14.35
CA PHE A 372 4.75 -37.78 12.93
C PHE A 372 6.12 -37.30 12.39
N GLY A 373 7.20 -37.50 13.15
CA GLY A 373 8.54 -37.04 12.77
C GLY A 373 9.41 -38.04 12.00
N ASP A 374 9.13 -39.35 12.08
CA ASP A 374 10.14 -40.37 11.73
C ASP A 374 9.65 -41.53 10.84
N LEU A 375 8.47 -41.41 10.21
CA LEU A 375 7.93 -42.46 9.33
C LEU A 375 7.69 -42.00 7.89
N LEU A 376 8.60 -41.21 7.31
CA LEU A 376 8.68 -41.03 5.84
C LEU A 376 10.08 -40.53 5.39
N MET A 377 11.14 -41.12 5.93
CA MET A 377 12.50 -41.01 5.39
C MET A 377 13.11 -42.40 5.23
N ARG A 378 12.74 -43.11 4.15
CA ARG A 378 13.69 -43.86 3.33
C ARG A 378 13.03 -44.50 2.11
N GLN A 379 13.67 -44.25 0.96
CA GLN A 379 13.33 -44.62 -0.43
C GLN A 379 12.40 -43.59 -1.11
N ALA A 380 12.81 -42.77 -2.07
CA ALA A 380 14.03 -42.75 -2.87
C ALA A 380 14.37 -41.32 -3.29
N SER A 381 15.67 -41.05 -3.32
CA SER A 381 16.36 -39.90 -3.86
C SER A 381 15.94 -39.59 -5.31
N GLY A 382 15.58 -38.33 -5.58
CA GLY A 382 15.41 -37.80 -6.93
C GLY A 382 14.65 -36.47 -6.93
N GLN A 383 15.36 -35.38 -7.23
CA GLN A 383 14.89 -34.00 -7.17
C GLN A 383 13.64 -33.71 -8.04
N GLY A 384 12.60 -33.11 -7.44
CA GLY A 384 11.45 -32.52 -8.17
C GLY A 384 11.26 -31.03 -7.89
N GLY A 385 12.31 -30.34 -7.43
CA GLY A 385 12.26 -28.91 -7.13
C GLY A 385 12.13 -28.09 -8.41
N ASN A 386 10.90 -27.61 -8.68
CA ASN A 386 10.54 -26.57 -9.65
C ASN A 386 11.49 -26.44 -10.86
N LEU A 387 11.27 -27.23 -11.92
CA LEU A 387 11.90 -26.99 -13.22
C LEU A 387 11.32 -25.71 -13.83
N SER A 388 11.87 -24.55 -13.50
CA SER A 388 11.58 -23.30 -14.24
C SER A 388 12.87 -22.86 -14.92
N LEU A 389 12.91 -23.05 -16.24
CA LEU A 389 14.04 -22.63 -17.09
C LEU A 389 14.25 -21.11 -17.03
N VAL A 390 13.15 -20.35 -16.97
CA VAL A 390 13.18 -18.87 -16.89
C VAL A 390 13.81 -18.38 -15.58
N ASN A 391 13.53 -19.03 -14.44
CA ASN A 391 14.16 -18.68 -13.17
C ASN A 391 15.64 -19.07 -13.13
N ALA A 392 16.03 -20.20 -13.73
CA ALA A 392 17.43 -20.57 -13.85
C ALA A 392 18.20 -19.56 -14.73
N ALA A 393 17.60 -19.11 -15.82
CA ALA A 393 18.15 -18.08 -16.70
C ALA A 393 18.27 -16.71 -16.00
N LYS A 394 17.24 -16.28 -15.27
CA LYS A 394 17.26 -15.03 -14.49
C LYS A 394 18.40 -14.95 -13.48
N ASN A 395 18.65 -16.04 -12.77
CA ASN A 395 19.64 -16.10 -11.69
C ASN A 395 21.04 -16.54 -12.17
N ASN A 396 21.30 -16.54 -13.48
CA ASN A 396 22.58 -16.96 -14.09
C ASN A 396 23.04 -18.38 -13.69
N GLN A 397 22.10 -19.32 -13.58
CA GLN A 397 22.39 -20.70 -13.13
C GLN A 397 22.63 -21.64 -14.33
N LEU A 398 23.77 -21.48 -15.03
CA LEU A 398 24.10 -22.24 -16.23
C LEU A 398 23.98 -23.77 -16.05
N SER A 399 24.51 -24.32 -14.95
CA SER A 399 24.44 -25.77 -14.68
C SER A 399 23.01 -26.27 -14.58
N ARG A 400 22.11 -25.45 -14.02
CA ARG A 400 20.68 -25.79 -13.88
C ARG A 400 19.94 -25.65 -15.21
N VAL A 401 20.30 -24.65 -16.03
CA VAL A 401 19.79 -24.52 -17.41
C VAL A 401 20.11 -25.76 -18.24
N ARG A 402 21.35 -26.26 -18.15
CA ARG A 402 21.76 -27.51 -18.82
C ARG A 402 20.97 -28.70 -18.33
N GLU A 403 20.90 -28.88 -17.01
CA GLU A 403 20.18 -30.00 -16.40
C GLU A 403 18.69 -30.01 -16.80
N ILE A 404 18.05 -28.84 -16.81
CA ILE A 404 16.64 -28.71 -17.23
C ILE A 404 16.47 -29.05 -18.71
N LEU A 405 17.33 -28.54 -19.59
CA LEU A 405 17.23 -28.78 -21.04
C LEU A 405 17.74 -30.16 -21.46
N ASP A 406 18.57 -30.81 -20.66
CA ASP A 406 18.97 -32.22 -20.85
C ASP A 406 17.80 -33.15 -20.48
N ALA A 407 16.99 -32.77 -19.47
CA ALA A 407 15.81 -33.54 -19.07
C ALA A 407 14.59 -33.28 -19.98
N ASN A 408 14.34 -32.02 -20.34
CA ASN A 408 13.18 -31.57 -21.11
C ASN A 408 13.59 -30.55 -22.19
N PRO A 409 14.13 -30.99 -23.34
CA PRO A 409 14.58 -30.10 -24.41
C PRO A 409 13.48 -29.17 -24.97
N GLU A 410 12.21 -29.58 -24.91
CA GLU A 410 11.04 -28.84 -25.38
C GLU A 410 10.74 -27.55 -24.59
N MET A 411 11.30 -27.39 -23.38
CA MET A 411 11.08 -26.21 -22.55
C MET A 411 11.88 -24.98 -23.01
N ILE A 412 12.75 -25.12 -24.02
CA ILE A 412 13.70 -24.08 -24.43
C ILE A 412 13.04 -22.74 -24.80
N ASP A 413 11.83 -22.78 -25.39
CA ASP A 413 11.05 -21.61 -25.79
C ASP A 413 9.76 -21.43 -24.96
N GLU A 414 9.66 -22.08 -23.79
CA GLU A 414 8.50 -21.93 -22.92
C GLU A 414 8.35 -20.48 -22.41
N ILE A 415 7.14 -19.94 -22.53
CA ILE A 415 6.84 -18.56 -22.11
C ILE A 415 6.33 -18.59 -20.67
N GLN A 416 7.11 -18.04 -19.75
CA GLN A 416 6.71 -17.86 -18.35
C GLN A 416 6.69 -16.38 -18.00
N GLY A 417 5.51 -15.86 -17.62
CA GLY A 417 5.34 -14.44 -17.33
C GLY A 417 5.55 -13.53 -18.54
N GLY A 418 5.25 -14.03 -19.76
CA GLY A 418 5.35 -13.25 -21.01
C GLY A 418 6.74 -13.24 -21.66
N HIS A 419 7.73 -13.88 -21.05
CA HIS A 419 9.12 -13.94 -21.53
C HIS A 419 9.62 -15.39 -21.62
N THR A 420 10.50 -15.67 -22.59
CA THR A 420 11.26 -16.92 -22.64
C THR A 420 12.55 -16.82 -21.83
N ALA A 421 13.21 -17.95 -21.56
CA ALA A 421 14.50 -17.97 -20.87
C ALA A 421 15.56 -17.11 -21.58
N LEU A 422 15.54 -17.08 -22.92
CA LEU A 422 16.44 -16.25 -23.73
C LEU A 422 16.18 -14.75 -23.53
N HIS A 423 14.92 -14.32 -23.47
CA HIS A 423 14.59 -12.90 -23.22
C HIS A 423 15.13 -12.41 -21.89
N ILE A 424 14.96 -13.21 -20.83
CA ILE A 424 15.43 -12.86 -19.49
C ILE A 424 16.95 -12.89 -19.41
N ALA A 425 17.60 -13.90 -20.01
CA ALA A 425 19.06 -13.95 -20.06
C ALA A 425 19.66 -12.73 -20.80
N CYS A 426 19.04 -12.29 -21.91
CA CYS A 426 19.41 -11.09 -22.64
C CYS A 426 19.16 -9.79 -21.84
N HIS A 427 18.03 -9.69 -21.13
CA HIS A 427 17.70 -8.52 -20.30
C HIS A 427 18.70 -8.35 -19.15
N GLU A 428 19.08 -9.45 -18.51
CA GLU A 428 19.99 -9.46 -17.36
C GLU A 428 21.49 -9.50 -17.77
N GLY A 429 21.80 -9.72 -19.06
CA GLY A 429 23.16 -9.70 -19.60
C GLY A 429 23.97 -10.98 -19.38
N HIS A 430 23.32 -12.13 -19.13
CA HIS A 430 23.98 -13.39 -18.79
C HIS A 430 24.53 -14.12 -20.01
N CYS A 431 25.70 -13.69 -20.50
CA CYS A 431 26.31 -14.13 -21.76
C CYS A 431 26.53 -15.65 -21.90
N ASP A 432 26.79 -16.36 -20.81
CA ASP A 432 27.04 -17.80 -20.85
C ASP A 432 25.75 -18.61 -20.98
N VAL A 433 24.68 -18.15 -20.33
CA VAL A 433 23.34 -18.71 -20.46
C VAL A 433 22.75 -18.41 -21.85
N ILE A 434 22.97 -17.20 -22.37
CA ILE A 434 22.54 -16.83 -23.74
C ILE A 434 23.20 -17.76 -24.77
N ARG A 435 24.51 -17.98 -24.66
CA ARG A 435 25.24 -18.88 -25.57
C ARG A 435 24.71 -20.30 -25.49
N GLU A 436 24.53 -20.86 -24.29
CA GLU A 436 23.99 -22.21 -24.12
C GLU A 436 22.57 -22.36 -24.70
N LEU A 437 21.69 -21.37 -24.50
CA LEU A 437 20.33 -21.39 -25.05
C LEU A 437 20.34 -21.32 -26.59
N LEU A 438 21.19 -20.47 -27.18
CA LEU A 438 21.32 -20.35 -28.63
C LEU A 438 21.96 -21.60 -29.26
N ASP A 439 22.97 -22.17 -28.62
CA ASP A 439 23.63 -23.41 -29.07
C ASP A 439 22.65 -24.60 -29.07
N ARG A 440 21.66 -24.60 -28.17
CA ARG A 440 20.58 -25.58 -28.12
C ARG A 440 19.37 -25.25 -29.01
N GLY A 441 19.44 -24.17 -29.79
CA GLY A 441 18.43 -23.82 -30.79
C GLY A 441 17.26 -22.97 -30.30
N ALA A 442 17.42 -22.23 -29.19
CA ALA A 442 16.39 -21.30 -28.72
C ALA A 442 16.00 -20.29 -29.82
N SER A 443 14.69 -20.08 -30.00
CA SER A 443 14.19 -19.21 -31.05
C SER A 443 14.42 -17.74 -30.70
N ILE A 444 15.26 -17.07 -31.49
CA ILE A 444 15.51 -15.62 -31.38
C ILE A 444 14.21 -14.82 -31.59
N ASN A 445 13.24 -15.39 -32.31
CA ASN A 445 11.99 -14.74 -32.68
C ASN A 445 10.78 -15.26 -31.88
N ALA A 446 10.98 -15.99 -30.77
CA ALA A 446 9.87 -16.41 -29.93
C ALA A 446 9.07 -15.18 -29.46
N LEU A 447 7.79 -15.10 -29.83
CA LEU A 447 6.97 -13.91 -29.59
C LEU A 447 6.58 -13.82 -28.10
N GLY A 448 7.41 -13.14 -27.29
CA GLY A 448 6.96 -12.58 -26.02
C GLY A 448 5.99 -11.43 -26.28
N CYS A 449 4.97 -11.26 -25.44
CA CYS A 449 3.99 -10.19 -25.63
C CYS A 449 4.66 -8.80 -25.48
N GLY A 450 4.91 -8.14 -26.62
CA GLY A 450 5.07 -6.70 -26.73
C GLY A 450 6.42 -6.10 -26.33
N LYS A 451 7.41 -6.21 -27.23
CA LYS A 451 8.19 -5.12 -27.86
C LYS A 451 9.53 -5.68 -28.35
N ALA A 452 9.71 -5.70 -29.68
CA ALA A 452 11.00 -5.99 -30.29
C ALA A 452 12.05 -4.95 -29.81
N PRO A 453 13.29 -5.38 -29.53
CA PRO A 453 14.36 -4.46 -29.18
C PRO A 453 14.72 -3.59 -30.39
N ARG A 454 14.78 -2.27 -30.17
CA ARG A 454 15.49 -1.33 -31.03
C ARG A 454 16.81 -0.96 -30.38
#